data_AF-A0A6P1AFH3-F1
#
_entry.id   AF-A0A6P1AFH3-F1
#
_cell.length_a   1.000
_cell.length_b   1.000
_cell.length_c   1.000
_cell.angle_alpha   90.00
_cell.angle_beta   90.00
_cell.angle_gamma   90.00
#
_symmetry.space_group_name_H-M   'P 1'
#
loop_
_entity.id
_entity.type
_entity.pdbx_description
1 polymer ?
#
loop_
_entity_poly.entity_id
_entity_poly.type
_entity_poly.pdbx_seq_one_letter_code
_entity_poly.pdbx_strand_id
1 'polypeptide(L)'
;MELTLKVIRDTVFKQQPIDSTQIEDPNDKYEIDAGAELVLHSWANLAEEEGHLRVAFLENTFNGRNTWYAYIGHVEIWQDDTKIFPDPPPPPPPPVSILVKDVKACTTSVVKKLDRQIIEEMNQIIPNALVNFEDLNVLNGPAVWALLQPPAKAALQRAIQDRGLPMTINSAYRTIAQQLILYNHYRNRRCGIPVAAYPSRSNHQSGLAIDIQDYWSWRPYLERRGWRWLGPHDPVHFDYVGGGTRDIRSLAVLAFQRVWNKYNINNRIAEDGDYGPITNSKLNYSPIEGFGTSIRPDNGGDIPYRILRLSDPFMQGPDVSIVQKALADAGFNLIVDGLYGPGTQTAVKQFQSRKGLEVDGIVGPATRAQLGLSGNKQVGQSSFVSVDLISQTQEISPIQEQNFES
;
A
#
# COMPACT_ATOMS: atom_id res chain seq x y z
N MET A 1 -19.78 22.48 -10.36
CA MET A 1 -18.42 21.95 -10.44
C MET A 1 -17.96 22.18 -11.84
N GLU A 2 -17.29 23.30 -12.03
CA GLU A 2 -16.67 23.70 -13.29
C GLU A 2 -15.24 23.16 -13.31
N LEU A 3 -14.82 22.58 -14.43
CA LEU A 3 -13.44 22.16 -14.64
C LEU A 3 -12.77 23.17 -15.56
N THR A 4 -11.61 23.68 -15.15
CA THR A 4 -10.89 24.71 -15.91
C THR A 4 -9.45 24.30 -16.10
N LEU A 5 -8.96 24.38 -17.34
CA LEU A 5 -7.56 24.30 -17.67
C LEU A 5 -6.97 25.71 -17.69
N LYS A 6 -5.93 25.95 -16.90
CA LYS A 6 -5.16 27.19 -16.94
C LYS A 6 -3.82 26.95 -17.60
N VAL A 7 -3.49 27.75 -18.60
CA VAL A 7 -2.19 27.70 -19.29
C VAL A 7 -1.23 28.61 -18.54
N ILE A 8 -0.21 28.05 -17.91
CA ILE A 8 0.76 28.80 -17.09
C ILE A 8 2.03 29.18 -17.84
N ARG A 9 2.22 28.61 -19.04
CA ARG A 9 3.31 28.91 -19.99
C ARG A 9 2.80 28.68 -21.41
N ASP A 10 3.32 29.45 -22.36
CA ASP A 10 3.03 29.25 -23.78
C ASP A 10 3.24 27.78 -24.15
N THR A 11 2.27 27.21 -24.85
CA THR A 11 2.22 25.77 -25.08
C THR A 11 1.58 25.44 -26.42
N VAL A 12 1.75 24.18 -26.82
CA VAL A 12 1.15 23.64 -28.04
C VAL A 12 0.23 22.50 -27.65
N PHE A 13 -1.06 22.66 -27.93
CA PHE A 13 -2.02 21.57 -27.90
C PHE A 13 -1.81 20.70 -29.14
N LYS A 14 -1.82 19.38 -28.95
CA LYS A 14 -1.48 18.41 -29.99
C LYS A 14 -2.52 17.30 -30.12
N GLN A 15 -2.63 16.70 -31.29
CA GLN A 15 -3.50 15.54 -31.50
C GLN A 15 -2.82 14.22 -31.13
N GLN A 16 -1.51 14.25 -30.88
CA GLN A 16 -0.72 13.12 -30.41
C GLN A 16 0.21 13.57 -29.27
N PRO A 17 0.48 12.71 -28.27
CA PRO A 17 1.34 13.03 -27.12
C PRO A 17 2.82 12.86 -27.47
N ILE A 18 3.28 13.52 -28.53
CA ILE A 18 4.69 13.54 -28.99
C ILE A 18 5.21 14.98 -29.04
N ASP A 19 6.50 15.17 -29.30
CA ASP A 19 7.08 16.52 -29.45
C ASP A 19 6.38 17.30 -30.58
N SER A 20 6.06 18.59 -30.37
CA SER A 20 5.36 19.41 -31.38
C SER A 20 6.17 19.59 -32.66
N THR A 21 7.49 19.48 -32.59
CA THR A 21 8.40 19.54 -33.75
C THR A 21 8.28 18.31 -34.66
N GLN A 22 7.72 17.21 -34.16
CA GLN A 22 7.49 15.97 -34.91
C GLN A 22 6.11 15.92 -35.58
N ILE A 23 5.24 16.91 -35.33
CA ILE A 23 3.90 16.99 -35.92
C ILE A 23 3.96 17.77 -37.23
N GLU A 24 3.83 17.03 -38.33
CA GLU A 24 3.88 17.56 -39.70
C GLU A 24 2.60 18.31 -40.09
N ASP A 25 1.42 17.77 -39.79
CA ASP A 25 0.13 18.41 -40.12
C ASP A 25 -0.11 19.61 -39.20
N PRO A 26 -0.16 20.85 -39.72
CA PRO A 26 -0.43 22.03 -38.91
C PRO A 26 -1.82 22.01 -38.26
N ASN A 27 -2.79 21.23 -38.78
CA ASN A 27 -4.10 21.09 -38.15
C ASN A 27 -4.07 20.25 -36.88
N ASP A 28 -3.02 19.45 -36.68
CA ASP A 28 -2.84 18.59 -35.52
C ASP A 28 -2.07 19.27 -34.38
N LYS A 29 -1.77 20.57 -34.51
CA LYS A 29 -1.21 21.43 -33.47
C LYS A 29 -1.93 22.77 -33.37
N TYR A 30 -1.96 23.33 -32.16
CA TYR A 30 -2.51 24.67 -31.93
C TYR A 30 -1.74 25.35 -30.80
N GLU A 31 -1.25 26.57 -31.06
CA GLU A 31 -0.52 27.38 -30.08
C GLU A 31 -1.48 28.08 -29.13
N ILE A 32 -1.17 28.04 -27.84
CA ILE A 32 -1.96 28.68 -26.78
C ILE A 32 -1.00 29.45 -25.87
N ASP A 33 -1.29 30.74 -25.71
CA ASP A 33 -0.51 31.64 -24.88
C ASP A 33 -0.75 31.38 -23.38
N ALA A 34 0.27 31.69 -22.59
CA ALA A 34 0.15 31.75 -21.14
C ALA A 34 -0.96 32.72 -20.71
N GLY A 35 -1.70 32.33 -19.68
CA GLY A 35 -2.85 33.08 -19.15
C GLY A 35 -4.21 32.64 -19.72
N ALA A 36 -4.25 31.76 -20.72
CA ALA A 36 -5.51 31.21 -21.19
C ALA A 36 -6.20 30.35 -20.11
N GLU A 37 -7.50 30.59 -19.91
CA GLU A 37 -8.37 29.78 -19.05
C GLU A 37 -9.47 29.16 -19.92
N LEU A 38 -9.54 27.83 -19.94
CA LEU A 38 -10.41 27.07 -20.86
C LEU A 38 -11.26 26.09 -20.08
N VAL A 39 -12.57 26.12 -20.31
CA VAL A 39 -13.52 25.22 -19.64
C VAL A 39 -13.43 23.82 -20.24
N LEU A 40 -13.27 22.84 -19.37
CA LEU A 40 -13.15 21.43 -19.71
C LEU A 40 -14.47 20.69 -19.52
N HIS A 41 -14.77 19.82 -20.47
CA HIS A 41 -15.74 18.74 -20.29
C HIS A 41 -15.12 17.60 -19.48
N SER A 42 -13.87 17.23 -19.78
CA SER A 42 -13.16 16.14 -19.10
C SER A 42 -11.65 16.23 -19.31
N TRP A 43 -10.87 15.56 -18.46
CA TRP A 43 -9.43 15.40 -18.63
C TRP A 43 -8.97 14.05 -18.09
N ALA A 44 -7.82 13.57 -18.56
CA ALA A 44 -7.18 12.36 -18.07
C ALA A 44 -5.66 12.55 -18.01
N ASN A 45 -5.07 12.14 -16.88
CA ASN A 45 -3.63 11.95 -16.75
C ASN A 45 -3.31 10.50 -17.11
N LEU A 46 -2.91 10.27 -18.36
CA LEU A 46 -2.60 8.94 -18.86
C LEU A 46 -1.12 8.65 -18.59
N ALA A 47 -0.84 7.84 -17.56
CA ALA A 47 0.50 7.54 -17.07
C ALA A 47 1.47 6.92 -18.11
N GLU A 48 0.97 6.57 -19.30
CA GLU A 48 1.70 5.95 -20.40
C GLU A 48 2.10 6.95 -21.51
N GLU A 49 1.65 8.21 -21.45
CA GLU A 49 1.81 9.18 -22.55
C GLU A 49 2.76 10.33 -22.16
N GLU A 50 4.08 10.13 -22.33
CA GLU A 50 5.21 11.10 -22.39
C GLU A 50 5.10 12.47 -21.66
N GLY A 51 4.37 12.55 -20.54
CA GLY A 51 4.12 13.81 -19.85
C GLY A 51 3.04 14.70 -20.48
N HIS A 52 2.01 14.14 -21.13
CA HIS A 52 0.87 14.89 -21.63
C HIS A 52 -0.43 14.55 -20.87
N LEU A 53 -1.30 15.54 -20.75
CA LEU A 53 -2.68 15.38 -20.34
C LEU A 53 -3.56 15.27 -21.57
N ARG A 54 -4.51 14.32 -21.58
CA ARG A 54 -5.61 14.33 -22.55
C ARG A 54 -6.73 15.22 -22.01
N VAL A 55 -7.12 16.24 -22.77
CA VAL A 55 -8.12 17.24 -22.35
C VAL A 55 -9.21 17.33 -23.40
N ALA A 56 -10.47 17.44 -22.97
CA ALA A 56 -11.61 17.70 -23.82
C ALA A 56 -12.30 18.98 -23.35
N PHE A 57 -12.36 19.98 -24.21
CA PHE A 57 -12.94 21.28 -23.93
C PHE A 57 -14.47 21.23 -24.07
N LEU A 58 -15.15 21.96 -23.19
CA LEU A 58 -16.61 22.02 -23.16
C LEU A 58 -17.15 22.89 -24.29
N GLU A 59 -16.57 24.08 -24.46
CA GLU A 59 -17.08 25.11 -25.39
C GLU A 59 -16.10 25.41 -26.52
N ASN A 60 -14.79 25.28 -26.27
CA ASN A 60 -13.77 25.64 -27.23
C ASN A 60 -13.51 24.51 -28.23
N THR A 61 -13.27 24.92 -29.48
CA THR A 61 -12.65 24.06 -30.49
C THR A 61 -11.42 24.75 -31.05
N PHE A 62 -10.41 23.95 -31.34
CA PHE A 62 -9.18 24.36 -31.99
C PHE A 62 -9.10 23.53 -33.27
N ASN A 63 -8.92 24.16 -34.43
CA ASN A 63 -8.96 23.49 -35.74
C ASN A 63 -10.16 22.52 -35.90
N GLY A 64 -11.35 22.90 -35.38
CA GLY A 64 -12.58 22.10 -35.44
C GLY A 64 -12.63 20.88 -34.51
N ARG A 65 -11.66 20.69 -33.62
CA ARG A 65 -11.60 19.59 -32.64
C ARG A 65 -11.63 20.12 -31.21
N ASN A 66 -12.31 19.41 -30.31
CA ASN A 66 -12.39 19.79 -28.90
C ASN A 66 -11.51 18.93 -27.97
N THR A 67 -10.87 17.88 -28.49
CA THR A 67 -10.03 16.96 -27.69
C THR A 67 -8.59 17.08 -28.12
N TRP A 68 -7.69 17.25 -27.16
CA TRP A 68 -6.28 17.60 -27.38
C TRP A 68 -5.37 17.03 -26.29
N TYR A 69 -4.07 17.02 -26.57
CA TYR A 69 -3.00 16.73 -25.62
C TYR A 69 -2.28 18.01 -25.21
N ALA A 70 -2.19 18.26 -23.91
CA ALA A 70 -1.48 19.40 -23.33
C ALA A 70 -0.28 18.92 -22.53
N TYR A 71 0.86 19.61 -22.62
CA TYR A 71 2.05 19.22 -21.84
C TYR A 71 1.87 19.53 -20.35
N ILE A 72 2.10 18.52 -19.51
CA ILE A 72 1.92 18.55 -18.05
C ILE A 72 2.59 19.75 -17.37
N GLY A 73 3.78 20.14 -17.85
CA GLY A 73 4.56 21.21 -17.24
C GLY A 73 4.08 22.62 -17.57
N HIS A 74 3.10 22.78 -18.47
CA HIS A 74 2.63 24.08 -18.96
C HIS A 74 1.18 24.40 -18.57
N VAL A 75 0.47 23.46 -17.93
CA VAL A 75 -0.94 23.62 -17.60
C VAL A 75 -1.24 23.20 -16.17
N GLU A 76 -2.29 23.80 -15.61
CA GLU A 76 -2.91 23.39 -14.36
C GLU A 76 -4.38 23.03 -14.60
N ILE A 77 -4.91 22.06 -13.85
CA ILE A 77 -6.34 21.76 -13.84
C ILE A 77 -6.93 22.19 -12.51
N TRP A 78 -8.05 22.91 -12.61
CA TRP A 78 -8.80 23.45 -11.49
C TRP A 78 -10.22 22.90 -11.50
N GLN A 79 -10.75 22.62 -10.31
CA GLN A 79 -12.17 22.34 -10.10
C GLN A 79 -12.72 23.42 -9.18
N ASP A 80 -13.61 24.25 -9.73
CA ASP A 80 -14.01 25.51 -9.12
C ASP A 80 -12.75 26.30 -8.70
N ASP A 81 -12.58 26.68 -7.43
CA ASP A 81 -11.40 27.42 -6.94
C ASP A 81 -10.25 26.52 -6.45
N THR A 82 -10.32 25.20 -6.65
CA THR A 82 -9.31 24.25 -6.16
C THR A 82 -8.44 23.72 -7.28
N LYS A 83 -7.12 23.93 -7.19
CA LYS A 83 -6.17 23.26 -8.09
C LYS A 83 -6.12 21.76 -7.80
N ILE A 84 -6.49 20.96 -8.78
CA ILE A 84 -6.46 19.50 -8.72
C ILE A 84 -5.30 18.90 -9.55
N PHE A 85 -4.60 19.71 -10.34
CA PHE A 85 -3.42 19.27 -11.08
C PHE A 85 -2.42 20.41 -11.36
N PRO A 86 -1.10 20.19 -11.21
CA PRO A 86 -0.51 19.01 -10.55
C PRO A 86 -1.01 18.92 -9.10
N ASP A 87 -1.05 17.70 -8.53
CA ASP A 87 -1.47 17.49 -7.14
C ASP A 87 -0.82 18.58 -6.26
N PRO A 88 -1.59 19.34 -5.45
CA PRO A 88 -0.98 20.31 -4.56
C PRO A 88 0.08 19.58 -3.72
N PRO A 89 1.27 20.18 -3.51
CA PRO A 89 2.29 19.55 -2.70
C PRO A 89 1.64 19.20 -1.36
N PRO A 90 1.79 17.95 -0.89
CA PRO A 90 1.16 17.52 0.34
C PRO A 90 1.57 18.46 1.47
N PRO A 91 0.67 18.71 2.45
CA PRO A 91 0.98 19.63 3.54
C PRO A 91 2.32 19.22 4.19
N PRO A 92 3.18 20.18 4.56
CA PRO A 92 4.45 19.87 5.19
C PRO A 92 4.20 18.97 6.41
N PRO A 93 5.08 17.97 6.66
CA PRO A 93 4.91 17.11 7.82
C PRO A 93 4.80 17.97 9.09
N PRO A 94 3.98 17.56 10.06
CA PRO A 94 3.78 18.32 11.28
C PRO A 94 5.14 18.64 11.94
N PRO A 95 5.28 19.82 12.59
CA PRO A 95 6.58 20.38 13.01
C PRO A 95 7.35 19.55 14.04
N VAL A 96 6.75 18.48 14.58
CA VAL A 96 7.41 17.54 15.49
C VAL A 96 7.13 16.12 15.02
N SER A 97 7.89 15.65 14.02
CA SER A 97 7.90 14.23 13.67
C SER A 97 9.17 13.57 14.20
N ILE A 98 9.00 12.50 14.97
CA ILE A 98 10.10 11.59 15.28
C ILE A 98 10.57 10.99 13.95
N LEU A 99 11.86 11.07 13.69
CA LEU A 99 12.44 10.50 12.48
C LEU A 99 12.80 9.02 12.70
N VAL A 100 12.84 8.25 11.63
CA VAL A 100 13.23 6.82 11.66
C VAL A 100 14.58 6.62 12.38
N LYS A 101 15.56 7.49 12.16
CA LYS A 101 16.87 7.41 12.83
C LYS A 101 16.82 7.66 14.36
N ASP A 102 15.78 8.35 14.82
CA ASP A 102 15.65 8.79 16.21
C ASP A 102 14.79 7.83 17.05
N VAL A 103 14.28 6.75 16.45
CA VAL A 103 13.55 5.69 17.16
C VAL A 103 14.44 5.03 18.22
N LYS A 104 13.99 5.03 19.46
CA LYS A 104 14.65 4.38 20.61
C LYS A 104 13.88 3.19 21.17
N ALA A 105 12.57 3.14 20.94
CA ALA A 105 11.72 2.06 21.42
C ALA A 105 12.13 0.74 20.79
N CYS A 106 12.15 -0.35 21.56
CA CYS A 106 12.49 -1.70 21.08
C CYS A 106 11.33 -2.37 20.34
N THR A 107 10.75 -1.64 19.39
CA THR A 107 9.68 -2.11 18.51
C THR A 107 9.78 -1.42 17.17
N THR A 108 9.48 -2.14 16.09
CA THR A 108 9.33 -1.58 14.75
C THR A 108 7.91 -1.10 14.48
N SER A 109 6.95 -1.33 15.39
CA SER A 109 5.56 -0.90 15.19
C SER A 109 5.40 0.62 15.18
N VAL A 110 6.39 1.41 15.57
CA VAL A 110 6.27 2.88 15.56
C VAL A 110 6.26 3.47 14.15
N VAL A 111 6.74 2.74 13.14
CA VAL A 111 6.82 3.23 11.75
C VAL A 111 5.63 2.77 10.90
N LYS A 112 4.52 2.35 11.57
CA LYS A 112 3.36 1.74 10.91
C LYS A 112 2.81 2.56 9.74
N LYS A 113 2.77 3.89 9.89
CA LYS A 113 2.15 4.78 8.92
C LYS A 113 3.04 5.02 7.70
N LEU A 114 4.35 5.18 7.90
CA LEU A 114 5.30 5.22 6.78
C LEU A 114 5.35 3.88 6.03
N ASP A 115 5.37 2.75 6.76
CA ASP A 115 5.34 1.40 6.18
C ASP A 115 4.17 1.23 5.21
N ARG A 116 3.00 1.67 5.66
CA ARG A 116 1.74 1.62 4.92
C ARG A 116 1.81 2.43 3.61
N GLN A 117 2.37 3.64 3.62
CA GLN A 117 2.60 4.42 2.39
C GLN A 117 3.53 3.70 1.40
N ILE A 118 4.61 3.09 1.90
CA ILE A 118 5.55 2.32 1.06
C ILE A 118 4.85 1.11 0.45
N ILE A 119 4.10 0.33 1.25
CA ILE A 119 3.39 -0.87 0.78
C ILE A 119 2.28 -0.53 -0.21
N GLU A 120 1.58 0.58 0.00
CA GLU A 120 0.58 1.08 -0.96
C GLU A 120 1.22 1.40 -2.30
N GLU A 121 2.34 2.15 -2.29
CA GLU A 121 3.07 2.46 -3.50
C GLU A 121 3.60 1.18 -4.18
N MET A 122 4.10 0.20 -3.42
CA MET A 122 4.46 -1.12 -3.99
C MET A 122 3.29 -1.76 -4.73
N ASN A 123 2.09 -1.73 -4.15
CA ASN A 123 0.88 -2.31 -4.73
C ASN A 123 0.29 -1.45 -5.88
N GLN A 124 0.64 -0.16 -5.97
CA GLN A 124 0.34 0.68 -7.12
C GLN A 124 1.26 0.35 -8.31
N ILE A 125 2.55 0.17 -8.06
CA ILE A 125 3.54 -0.22 -9.08
C ILE A 125 3.25 -1.64 -9.58
N ILE A 126 3.08 -2.58 -8.65
CA ILE A 126 2.80 -3.99 -8.94
C ILE A 126 1.58 -4.44 -8.14
N PRO A 127 0.41 -4.58 -8.77
CA PRO A 127 -0.79 -5.09 -8.12
C PRO A 127 -0.53 -6.44 -7.43
N ASN A 128 -0.94 -6.55 -6.17
CA ASN A 128 -0.71 -7.72 -5.31
C ASN A 128 0.76 -8.13 -5.14
N ALA A 129 1.70 -7.18 -5.18
CA ALA A 129 3.05 -7.46 -4.70
C ALA A 129 3.01 -8.09 -3.29
N LEU A 130 2.10 -7.59 -2.45
CA LEU A 130 1.83 -8.12 -1.12
C LEU A 130 0.32 -8.13 -0.84
N VAL A 131 -0.14 -9.19 -0.16
CA VAL A 131 -1.53 -9.39 0.24
C VAL A 131 -1.62 -9.76 1.71
N ASN A 132 -2.69 -9.30 2.37
CA ASN A 132 -2.96 -9.56 3.78
C ASN A 132 -3.35 -11.05 3.98
N PHE A 133 -2.89 -11.67 5.07
CA PHE A 133 -3.20 -13.05 5.46
C PHE A 133 -3.90 -13.20 6.82
N GLU A 134 -4.36 -12.12 7.46
CA GLU A 134 -5.13 -12.15 8.72
C GLU A 134 -6.47 -12.86 8.59
N ASP A 135 -6.96 -13.06 7.36
CA ASP A 135 -8.11 -13.92 7.04
C ASP A 135 -7.83 -15.42 7.24
N LEU A 136 -6.57 -15.82 7.45
CA LEU A 136 -6.20 -17.20 7.76
C LEU A 136 -6.39 -17.50 9.26
N ASN A 137 -6.39 -18.80 9.62
CA ASN A 137 -6.42 -19.23 11.03
C ASN A 137 -5.04 -19.01 11.69
N VAL A 138 -4.71 -17.76 11.97
CA VAL A 138 -3.43 -17.31 12.54
C VAL A 138 -3.63 -16.49 13.80
N LEU A 139 -2.66 -16.53 14.69
CA LEU A 139 -2.57 -15.70 15.89
C LEU A 139 -1.36 -14.78 15.71
N ASN A 140 -1.64 -13.51 15.39
CA ASN A 140 -0.61 -12.51 15.12
C ASN A 140 -0.44 -11.57 16.32
N GLY A 141 0.80 -11.31 16.73
CA GLY A 141 1.12 -10.23 17.65
C GLY A 141 0.94 -8.85 16.98
N PRO A 142 0.79 -7.75 17.75
CA PRO A 142 0.53 -6.41 17.21
C PRO A 142 1.67 -5.82 16.35
N ALA A 143 2.87 -6.40 16.42
CA ALA A 143 4.02 -6.00 15.62
C ALA A 143 4.13 -6.78 14.29
N VAL A 144 3.33 -7.84 14.10
CA VAL A 144 3.34 -8.64 12.88
C VAL A 144 2.69 -7.85 11.76
N TRP A 145 3.45 -7.63 10.69
CA TRP A 145 2.88 -7.17 9.43
C TRP A 145 2.37 -8.37 8.66
N ALA A 146 1.07 -8.62 8.72
CA ALA A 146 0.46 -9.82 8.17
C ALA A 146 0.32 -9.79 6.65
N LEU A 147 1.44 -9.54 5.94
CA LEU A 147 1.53 -9.50 4.49
C LEU A 147 2.48 -10.59 3.98
N LEU A 148 2.11 -11.20 2.87
CA LEU A 148 2.94 -12.14 2.10
C LEU A 148 2.70 -11.91 0.60
N GLN A 149 3.58 -12.44 -0.24
CA GLN A 149 3.24 -12.60 -1.66
C GLN A 149 2.08 -13.60 -1.81
N PRO A 150 1.23 -13.46 -2.84
CA PRO A 150 0.07 -14.34 -3.04
C PRO A 150 0.38 -15.86 -3.04
N PRO A 151 1.45 -16.35 -3.70
CA PRO A 151 1.78 -17.79 -3.66
C PRO A 151 2.16 -18.28 -2.27
N ALA A 152 2.91 -17.47 -1.51
CA ALA A 152 3.28 -17.78 -0.13
C ALA A 152 2.03 -17.80 0.77
N LYS A 153 1.14 -16.81 0.67
CA LYS A 153 -0.15 -16.82 1.39
C LYS A 153 -0.95 -18.09 1.09
N ALA A 154 -1.08 -18.46 -0.19
CA ALA A 154 -1.83 -19.66 -0.59
C ALA A 154 -1.21 -20.95 -0.03
N ALA A 155 0.12 -21.04 -0.01
CA ALA A 155 0.83 -22.16 0.59
C ALA A 155 0.64 -22.22 2.12
N LEU A 156 0.71 -21.07 2.80
CA LEU A 156 0.45 -20.95 4.23
C LEU A 156 -0.96 -21.40 4.59
N GLN A 157 -1.96 -20.94 3.83
CA GLN A 157 -3.36 -21.35 3.99
C GLN A 157 -3.51 -22.87 3.91
N ARG A 158 -2.90 -23.52 2.91
CA ARG A 158 -2.96 -24.98 2.77
C ARG A 158 -2.27 -25.72 3.92
N ALA A 159 -1.14 -25.20 4.43
CA ALA A 159 -0.46 -25.80 5.57
C ALA A 159 -1.31 -25.72 6.84
N ILE A 160 -1.96 -24.57 7.07
CA ILE A 160 -2.90 -24.35 8.18
C ILE A 160 -4.12 -25.27 8.06
N GLN A 161 -4.68 -25.41 6.85
CA GLN A 161 -5.80 -26.32 6.57
C GLN A 161 -5.42 -27.78 6.83
N ASP A 162 -4.23 -28.22 6.41
CA ASP A 162 -3.76 -29.59 6.63
C ASP A 162 -3.62 -29.93 8.11
N ARG A 163 -3.21 -28.98 8.95
CA ARG A 163 -3.03 -29.19 10.40
C ARG A 163 -4.32 -28.98 11.19
N GLY A 164 -5.24 -28.13 10.71
CA GLY A 164 -6.51 -27.82 11.37
C GLY A 164 -6.40 -27.04 12.68
N LEU A 165 -5.24 -26.43 12.97
CA LEU A 165 -4.96 -25.67 14.19
C LEU A 165 -4.55 -24.22 13.87
N PRO A 166 -4.80 -23.26 14.79
CA PRO A 166 -4.30 -21.90 14.63
C PRO A 166 -2.77 -21.84 14.65
N MET A 167 -2.17 -21.04 13.78
CA MET A 167 -0.71 -20.83 13.74
C MET A 167 -0.32 -19.51 14.41
N THR A 168 0.55 -19.55 15.41
CA THR A 168 1.15 -18.34 15.99
C THR A 168 2.34 -17.87 15.15
N ILE A 169 2.22 -16.69 14.55
CA ILE A 169 3.24 -16.05 13.72
C ILE A 169 3.90 -14.93 14.52
N ASN A 170 5.22 -15.00 14.61
CA ASN A 170 6.06 -14.02 15.32
C ASN A 170 6.47 -12.86 14.40
N SER A 171 6.72 -13.15 13.12
CA SER A 171 7.07 -12.14 12.13
C SER A 171 6.79 -12.64 10.71
N ALA A 172 6.58 -11.72 9.75
CA ALA A 172 6.31 -12.03 8.35
C ALA A 172 6.98 -10.97 7.45
N TYR A 173 6.26 -10.33 6.52
CA TYR A 173 6.85 -9.24 5.73
C TYR A 173 7.39 -8.13 6.64
N ARG A 174 8.58 -7.64 6.31
CA ARG A 174 9.22 -6.51 6.98
C ARG A 174 9.55 -5.45 5.95
N THR A 175 9.11 -4.22 6.17
CA THR A 175 9.42 -3.12 5.23
C THR A 175 10.89 -2.72 5.29
N ILE A 176 11.33 -1.91 4.32
CA ILE A 176 12.68 -1.29 4.38
C ILE A 176 12.84 -0.37 5.61
N ALA A 177 11.78 0.29 6.07
CA ALA A 177 11.83 1.21 7.22
C ALA A 177 11.96 0.45 8.53
N GLN A 178 11.17 -0.62 8.72
CA GLN A 178 11.30 -1.52 9.87
C GLN A 178 12.68 -2.18 9.91
N GLN A 179 13.17 -2.65 8.76
CA GLN A 179 14.51 -3.26 8.69
C GLN A 179 15.61 -2.23 9.01
N LEU A 180 15.46 -0.97 8.61
CA LEU A 180 16.39 0.10 8.97
C LEU A 180 16.38 0.39 10.47
N ILE A 181 15.21 0.40 11.12
CA ILE A 181 15.13 0.56 12.58
C ILE A 181 15.87 -0.59 13.30
N LEU A 182 15.63 -1.84 12.90
CA LEU A 182 16.35 -3.00 13.45
C LEU A 182 17.86 -2.89 13.23
N TYR A 183 18.27 -2.52 12.02
CA TYR A 183 19.68 -2.34 11.68
C TYR A 183 20.34 -1.21 12.50
N ASN A 184 19.63 -0.10 12.70
CA ASN A 184 20.08 1.01 13.55
C ASN A 184 20.23 0.56 15.01
N HIS A 185 19.28 -0.20 15.56
CA HIS A 185 19.40 -0.74 16.91
C HIS A 185 20.58 -1.71 17.05
N TYR A 186 20.75 -2.63 16.11
CA TYR A 186 21.91 -3.53 16.03
C TYR A 186 23.23 -2.74 16.04
N ARG A 187 23.38 -1.74 15.15
CA ARG A 187 24.59 -0.90 15.08
C ARG A 187 24.88 -0.14 16.37
N ASN A 188 23.84 0.23 17.10
CA ASN A 188 23.94 0.95 18.36
C ASN A 188 23.92 0.03 19.60
N ARG A 189 23.99 -1.30 19.42
CA ARG A 189 23.90 -2.32 20.50
C ARG A 189 22.69 -2.13 21.41
N ARG A 190 21.54 -1.77 20.83
CA ARG A 190 20.27 -1.59 21.54
C ARG A 190 19.36 -2.80 21.37
N CYS A 191 18.42 -2.94 22.30
CA CYS A 191 17.33 -3.92 22.23
C CYS A 191 17.77 -5.38 22.13
N GLY A 192 19.02 -5.69 22.54
CA GLY A 192 19.54 -7.06 22.54
C GLY A 192 19.63 -7.71 21.15
N ILE A 193 19.68 -6.93 20.06
CA ILE A 193 19.71 -7.47 18.70
C ILE A 193 21.16 -7.89 18.35
N PRO A 194 21.45 -9.20 18.22
CA PRO A 194 22.82 -9.68 18.03
C PRO A 194 23.29 -9.52 16.58
N VAL A 195 22.36 -9.56 15.63
CA VAL A 195 22.62 -9.43 14.19
C VAL A 195 21.40 -8.83 13.51
N ALA A 196 21.63 -7.97 12.51
CA ALA A 196 20.57 -7.48 11.63
C ALA A 196 21.12 -7.33 10.21
N ALA A 197 20.35 -7.81 9.23
CA ALA A 197 20.66 -7.57 7.83
C ALA A 197 20.57 -6.07 7.50
N TYR A 198 21.45 -5.61 6.60
CA TYR A 198 21.30 -4.29 6.00
C TYR A 198 19.97 -4.22 5.21
N PRO A 199 19.28 -3.07 5.15
CA PRO A 199 18.05 -2.97 4.38
C PRO A 199 18.21 -3.43 2.93
N SER A 200 17.15 -4.03 2.41
CA SER A 200 17.07 -4.72 1.11
C SER A 200 17.83 -6.06 1.06
N ARG A 201 18.35 -6.57 2.19
CA ARG A 201 19.06 -7.87 2.26
C ARG A 201 18.41 -8.89 3.19
N SER A 202 17.37 -8.53 3.94
CA SER A 202 16.65 -9.47 4.80
C SER A 202 15.69 -10.35 3.98
N ASN A 203 15.56 -11.63 4.36
CA ASN A 203 14.59 -12.53 3.74
C ASN A 203 13.15 -12.06 3.96
N HIS A 204 12.83 -11.46 5.11
CA HIS A 204 11.49 -10.91 5.38
C HIS A 204 11.08 -9.79 4.41
N GLN A 205 12.03 -9.07 3.83
CA GLN A 205 11.74 -8.03 2.85
C GLN A 205 11.31 -8.59 1.49
N SER A 206 11.44 -9.90 1.27
CA SER A 206 10.90 -10.56 0.08
C SER A 206 9.39 -10.79 0.16
N GLY A 207 8.77 -10.72 1.35
CA GLY A 207 7.37 -11.15 1.51
C GLY A 207 7.16 -12.66 1.37
N LEU A 208 8.23 -13.45 1.48
CA LEU A 208 8.22 -14.91 1.40
C LEU A 208 8.70 -15.58 2.70
N ALA A 209 9.04 -14.82 3.73
CA ALA A 209 9.53 -15.38 5.00
C ALA A 209 8.52 -15.20 6.13
N ILE A 210 8.47 -16.19 7.02
CA ILE A 210 7.71 -16.16 8.27
C ILE A 210 8.58 -16.69 9.41
N ASP A 211 8.39 -16.13 10.60
CA ASP A 211 8.85 -16.69 11.87
C ASP A 211 7.64 -17.20 12.64
N ILE A 212 7.71 -18.42 13.17
CA ILE A 212 6.60 -19.03 13.91
C ILE A 212 7.03 -19.59 15.27
N GLN A 213 6.10 -19.60 16.23
CA GLN A 213 6.40 -20.04 17.60
C GLN A 213 6.66 -21.55 17.68
N ASP A 214 5.69 -22.37 17.26
CA ASP A 214 5.74 -23.84 17.31
C ASP A 214 6.35 -24.42 16.01
N TYR A 215 7.60 -24.03 15.73
CA TYR A 215 8.26 -24.38 14.47
C TYR A 215 8.35 -25.89 14.25
N TRP A 216 8.64 -26.66 15.31
CA TRP A 216 8.87 -28.10 15.22
C TRP A 216 7.62 -28.84 14.74
N SER A 217 6.47 -28.54 15.33
CA SER A 217 5.22 -29.25 14.99
C SER A 217 4.61 -28.75 13.68
N TRP A 218 4.87 -27.50 13.28
CA TRP A 218 4.42 -26.96 11.99
C TRP A 218 5.28 -27.39 10.80
N ARG A 219 6.56 -27.70 11.02
CA ARG A 219 7.54 -27.99 9.97
C ARG A 219 7.05 -29.01 8.92
N PRO A 220 6.50 -30.20 9.27
CA PRO A 220 6.07 -31.17 8.26
C PRO A 220 4.95 -30.64 7.35
N TYR A 221 4.05 -29.79 7.87
CA TYR A 221 2.95 -29.21 7.12
C TYR A 221 3.43 -28.09 6.19
N LEU A 222 4.35 -27.26 6.69
CA LEU A 222 4.99 -26.18 5.94
C LEU A 222 5.87 -26.73 4.80
N GLU A 223 6.74 -27.70 5.08
CA GLU A 223 7.66 -28.28 4.08
C GLU A 223 6.90 -28.93 2.91
N ARG A 224 5.80 -29.64 3.18
CA ARG A 224 4.92 -30.20 2.13
C ARG A 224 4.26 -29.14 1.25
N ARG A 225 4.19 -27.89 1.71
CA ARG A 225 3.61 -26.75 0.98
C ARG A 225 4.67 -25.79 0.44
N GLY A 226 5.94 -26.22 0.37
CA GLY A 226 7.01 -25.46 -0.28
C GLY A 226 7.66 -24.41 0.62
N TRP A 227 7.51 -24.52 1.94
CA TRP A 227 8.24 -23.71 2.90
C TRP A 227 9.50 -24.44 3.37
N ARG A 228 10.66 -23.85 3.15
CA ARG A 228 11.95 -24.35 3.60
C ARG A 228 12.26 -23.82 4.99
N TRP A 229 12.47 -24.74 5.94
CA TRP A 229 12.99 -24.41 7.26
C TRP A 229 14.47 -24.00 7.17
N LEU A 230 14.86 -22.91 7.83
CA LEU A 230 16.24 -22.39 7.73
C LEU A 230 17.25 -23.20 8.57
N GLY A 231 16.76 -23.98 9.54
CA GLY A 231 17.57 -24.88 10.34
C GLY A 231 17.83 -24.39 11.77
N PRO A 232 18.68 -25.08 12.53
CA PRO A 232 18.83 -24.87 13.97
C PRO A 232 19.46 -23.51 14.35
N HIS A 233 20.11 -22.83 13.42
CA HIS A 233 20.68 -21.49 13.65
C HIS A 233 19.61 -20.40 13.68
N ASP A 234 18.44 -20.67 13.09
CA ASP A 234 17.27 -19.81 13.14
C ASP A 234 16.00 -20.70 13.11
N PRO A 235 15.69 -21.36 14.24
CA PRO A 235 14.74 -22.46 14.25
C PRO A 235 13.30 -22.02 13.98
N VAL A 236 12.97 -20.75 14.18
CA VAL A 236 11.61 -20.23 13.94
C VAL A 236 11.37 -19.84 12.48
N HIS A 237 12.43 -19.70 11.68
CA HIS A 237 12.40 -19.10 10.35
C HIS A 237 12.08 -20.10 9.24
N PHE A 238 11.15 -19.72 8.37
CA PHE A 238 10.83 -20.43 7.13
C PHE A 238 10.80 -19.46 5.93
N ASP A 239 11.38 -19.90 4.81
CA ASP A 239 11.25 -19.23 3.52
C ASP A 239 10.32 -20.04 2.60
N TYR A 240 9.34 -19.40 1.98
CA TYR A 240 8.62 -20.00 0.86
C TYR A 240 9.53 -20.04 -0.38
N VAL A 241 9.74 -21.24 -0.92
CA VAL A 241 10.62 -21.51 -2.07
C VAL A 241 9.86 -22.08 -3.27
N GLY A 242 8.52 -22.03 -3.25
CA GLY A 242 7.69 -22.45 -4.37
C GLY A 242 7.68 -21.45 -5.53
N GLY A 243 7.08 -21.86 -6.65
CA GLY A 243 6.98 -21.07 -7.87
C GLY A 243 5.98 -19.91 -7.81
N GLY A 244 5.97 -19.07 -8.85
CA GLY A 244 5.07 -17.93 -8.98
C GLY A 244 5.46 -16.70 -8.15
N THR A 245 6.67 -16.70 -7.58
CA THR A 245 7.21 -15.63 -6.74
C THR A 245 8.04 -14.66 -7.56
N ARG A 246 8.30 -13.47 -6.98
CA ARG A 246 9.21 -12.46 -7.55
C ARG A 246 10.09 -11.87 -6.45
N ASP A 247 11.29 -11.39 -6.75
CA ASP A 247 12.04 -10.61 -5.77
C ASP A 247 11.45 -9.18 -5.72
N ILE A 248 10.81 -8.83 -4.60
CA ILE A 248 10.21 -7.51 -4.38
C ILE A 248 11.09 -6.58 -3.54
N ARG A 249 12.33 -6.98 -3.20
CA ARG A 249 13.17 -6.14 -2.33
C ARG A 249 13.49 -4.79 -2.98
N SER A 250 13.87 -4.78 -4.25
CA SER A 250 14.08 -3.54 -5.02
C SER A 250 12.77 -2.77 -5.24
N LEU A 251 11.63 -3.46 -5.37
CA LEU A 251 10.32 -2.83 -5.47
C LEU A 251 10.00 -2.00 -4.22
N ALA A 252 10.28 -2.51 -3.03
CA ALA A 252 10.06 -1.76 -1.78
C ALA A 252 10.94 -0.50 -1.71
N VAL A 253 12.15 -0.57 -2.26
CA VAL A 253 13.05 0.58 -2.37
C VAL A 253 12.52 1.62 -3.35
N LEU A 254 12.12 1.18 -4.55
CA LEU A 254 11.52 2.04 -5.57
C LEU A 254 10.26 2.73 -5.04
N ALA A 255 9.40 1.98 -4.35
CA ALA A 255 8.19 2.51 -3.73
C ALA A 255 8.51 3.61 -2.72
N PHE A 256 9.51 3.42 -1.86
CA PHE A 256 9.95 4.49 -0.97
C PHE A 256 10.52 5.70 -1.72
N GLN A 257 11.31 5.50 -2.78
CA GLN A 257 11.87 6.60 -3.58
C GLN A 257 10.76 7.44 -4.22
N ARG A 258 9.70 6.80 -4.73
CA ARG A 258 8.50 7.47 -5.25
C ARG A 258 7.74 8.22 -4.17
N VAL A 259 7.48 7.59 -3.02
CA VAL A 259 6.87 8.24 -1.87
C VAL A 259 7.71 9.45 -1.44
N TRP A 260 9.02 9.31 -1.33
CA TRP A 260 9.92 10.42 -1.01
C TRP A 260 9.75 11.57 -2.01
N ASN A 261 9.88 11.28 -3.31
CA ASN A 261 9.82 12.28 -4.37
C ASN A 261 8.47 13.00 -4.45
N LYS A 262 7.37 12.29 -4.19
CA LYS A 262 6.02 12.85 -4.14
C LYS A 262 5.87 13.93 -3.05
N TYR A 263 6.50 13.74 -1.90
CA TYR A 263 6.37 14.65 -0.76
C TYR A 263 7.55 15.61 -0.58
N ASN A 264 8.64 15.43 -1.36
CA ASN A 264 9.86 16.22 -1.28
C ASN A 264 10.26 16.76 -2.66
N ILE A 265 9.37 17.53 -3.30
CA ILE A 265 9.48 17.97 -4.69
C ILE A 265 10.80 18.71 -5.01
N ASN A 266 11.34 19.47 -4.06
CA ASN A 266 12.58 20.23 -4.21
C ASN A 266 13.84 19.44 -3.80
N ASN A 267 13.70 18.18 -3.39
CA ASN A 267 14.77 17.36 -2.84
C ASN A 267 14.64 15.90 -3.28
N ARG A 268 14.40 15.69 -4.57
CA ARG A 268 14.17 14.37 -5.15
C ARG A 268 15.44 13.51 -5.16
N ILE A 269 15.23 12.21 -5.22
CA ILE A 269 16.26 11.18 -5.37
C ILE A 269 15.95 10.33 -6.60
N ALA A 270 16.92 9.54 -7.05
CA ALA A 270 16.69 8.57 -8.13
C ALA A 270 15.62 7.55 -7.73
N GLU A 271 14.79 7.16 -8.69
CA GLU A 271 13.76 6.11 -8.57
C GLU A 271 14.26 4.85 -9.28
N ASP A 272 15.39 4.31 -8.82
CA ASP A 272 16.14 3.21 -9.43
C ASP A 272 15.89 1.85 -8.76
N GLY A 273 15.22 1.82 -7.60
CA GLY A 273 15.04 0.61 -6.80
C GLY A 273 16.29 0.16 -6.05
N ASP A 274 17.36 0.97 -6.06
CA ASP A 274 18.63 0.66 -5.41
C ASP A 274 18.73 1.27 -4.01
N TYR A 275 19.03 0.42 -3.02
CA TYR A 275 19.23 0.87 -1.64
C TYR A 275 20.66 1.39 -1.44
N GLY A 276 20.93 2.58 -2.00
CA GLY A 276 22.20 3.29 -1.87
C GLY A 276 22.28 4.21 -0.65
N PRO A 277 23.44 4.88 -0.43
CA PRO A 277 23.63 5.83 0.68
C PRO A 277 22.61 6.97 0.70
N ILE A 278 22.18 7.45 -0.47
CA ILE A 278 21.17 8.51 -0.61
C ILE A 278 19.81 8.02 -0.10
N THR A 279 19.32 6.88 -0.62
CA THR A 279 18.08 6.23 -0.16
C THR A 279 18.12 5.97 1.34
N ASN A 280 19.23 5.42 1.86
CA ASN A 280 19.42 5.18 3.28
C ASN A 280 19.35 6.45 4.13
N SER A 281 19.95 7.55 3.65
CA SER A 281 19.87 8.85 4.32
C SER A 281 18.42 9.34 4.33
N LYS A 282 17.75 9.37 3.18
CA LYS A 282 16.35 9.81 3.09
C LYS A 282 15.43 8.99 4.01
N LEU A 283 15.59 7.67 4.05
CA LEU A 283 14.77 6.82 4.91
C LEU A 283 15.02 7.09 6.40
N ASN A 284 16.27 7.32 6.81
CA ASN A 284 16.60 7.73 8.18
C ASN A 284 15.97 9.07 8.59
N TYR A 285 15.86 10.01 7.65
CA TYR A 285 15.26 11.33 7.86
C TYR A 285 13.77 11.40 7.48
N SER A 286 13.14 10.25 7.27
CA SER A 286 11.70 10.18 7.05
C SER A 286 10.95 10.23 8.40
N PRO A 287 9.81 10.94 8.48
CA PRO A 287 8.85 10.83 9.57
C PRO A 287 8.42 9.38 9.83
N ILE A 288 8.40 8.91 11.09
CA ILE A 288 7.83 7.58 11.42
C ILE A 288 6.33 7.50 11.11
N GLU A 289 5.65 8.64 11.17
CA GLU A 289 4.23 8.79 10.85
C GLU A 289 3.94 8.83 9.34
N GLY A 290 4.98 8.75 8.49
CA GLY A 290 4.85 8.95 7.05
C GLY A 290 4.78 10.42 6.65
N PHE A 291 4.69 10.67 5.34
CA PHE A 291 4.67 12.02 4.80
C PHE A 291 3.25 12.55 4.63
N GLY A 292 3.01 13.78 5.11
CA GLY A 292 1.71 14.46 5.05
C GLY A 292 0.61 13.77 5.87
N THR A 293 -0.48 14.49 6.14
CA THR A 293 -1.72 13.82 6.52
C THR A 293 -2.24 13.10 5.27
N SER A 294 -2.44 11.79 5.34
CA SER A 294 -3.43 11.21 4.44
C SER A 294 -4.72 12.02 4.65
N ILE A 295 -5.40 12.45 3.58
CA ILE A 295 -6.67 13.24 3.65
C ILE A 295 -7.82 12.37 4.23
N ARG A 296 -7.53 11.44 5.13
CA ARG A 296 -8.50 10.53 5.73
C ARG A 296 -8.22 10.43 7.23
N PRO A 297 -9.19 10.79 8.08
CA PRO A 297 -9.04 10.63 9.52
C PRO A 297 -8.78 9.15 9.84
N ASP A 298 -7.67 8.92 10.53
CA ASP A 298 -7.14 7.66 10.97
C ASP A 298 -7.87 7.19 12.25
N ASN A 299 -9.08 6.66 12.09
CA ASN A 299 -9.79 5.98 13.18
C ASN A 299 -9.30 4.54 13.36
N GLY A 300 -8.04 4.37 13.76
CA GLY A 300 -7.59 3.24 14.58
C GLY A 300 -7.77 1.79 14.09
N GLY A 301 -8.20 1.56 12.85
CA GLY A 301 -8.40 0.22 12.28
C GLY A 301 -8.30 0.24 10.77
N ASP A 302 -7.66 -0.79 10.23
CA ASP A 302 -7.60 -1.17 8.81
C ASP A 302 -6.75 -0.31 7.86
N ILE A 303 -6.20 -1.02 6.88
CA ILE A 303 -5.28 -0.58 5.84
C ILE A 303 -5.98 0.50 4.96
N PRO A 304 -5.31 1.58 4.52
CA PRO A 304 -5.90 2.55 3.61
C PRO A 304 -6.22 1.84 2.31
N TYR A 305 -7.41 2.12 1.82
CA TYR A 305 -7.95 1.47 0.66
C TYR A 305 -7.04 1.62 -0.56
N ARG A 306 -6.36 0.54 -0.98
CA ARG A 306 -5.73 0.51 -2.31
C ARG A 306 -6.79 0.57 -3.40
N ILE A 307 -6.44 1.18 -4.54
CA ILE A 307 -7.27 1.23 -5.75
C ILE A 307 -7.47 -0.21 -6.24
N LEU A 308 -8.71 -0.69 -6.29
CA LEU A 308 -8.99 -2.04 -6.82
C LEU A 308 -9.36 -1.96 -8.28
N ARG A 309 -8.79 -2.84 -9.10
CA ARG A 309 -9.06 -2.93 -10.53
C ARG A 309 -8.78 -4.35 -11.01
N LEU A 310 -9.23 -4.65 -12.22
CA LEU A 310 -8.83 -5.87 -12.89
C LEU A 310 -7.31 -5.81 -13.14
N SER A 311 -6.60 -6.87 -12.77
CA SER A 311 -5.14 -7.01 -12.96
C SER A 311 -4.78 -8.46 -13.27
N ASP A 312 -3.56 -8.72 -13.71
CA ASP A 312 -3.03 -10.08 -13.86
C ASP A 312 -1.76 -10.28 -12.99
N PRO A 313 -1.79 -11.14 -11.95
CA PRO A 313 -2.96 -11.88 -11.45
C PRO A 313 -4.01 -10.95 -10.83
N PHE A 314 -5.26 -11.41 -10.71
CA PHE A 314 -6.37 -10.62 -10.15
C PHE A 314 -6.05 -10.07 -8.76
N MET A 315 -6.50 -8.85 -8.47
CA MET A 315 -6.41 -8.28 -7.13
C MET A 315 -7.12 -9.18 -6.13
N GLN A 316 -6.47 -9.48 -5.00
CA GLN A 316 -7.06 -10.39 -4.00
C GLN A 316 -6.88 -9.89 -2.58
N GLY A 317 -7.86 -10.14 -1.72
CA GLY A 317 -7.77 -9.83 -0.29
C GLY A 317 -9.09 -9.41 0.36
N PRO A 318 -9.09 -9.21 1.69
CA PRO A 318 -10.29 -8.81 2.44
C PRO A 318 -10.91 -7.49 1.92
N ASP A 319 -10.09 -6.58 1.41
CA ASP A 319 -10.54 -5.32 0.82
C ASP A 319 -11.36 -5.51 -0.47
N VAL A 320 -11.05 -6.55 -1.25
CA VAL A 320 -11.86 -6.98 -2.39
C VAL A 320 -13.17 -7.59 -1.92
N SER A 321 -13.15 -8.48 -0.91
CA SER A 321 -14.37 -9.09 -0.36
C SER A 321 -15.34 -8.04 0.21
N ILE A 322 -14.83 -7.02 0.89
CA ILE A 322 -15.63 -5.91 1.42
C ILE A 322 -16.36 -5.17 0.29
N VAL A 323 -15.65 -4.89 -0.81
CA VAL A 323 -16.22 -4.24 -1.99
C VAL A 323 -17.23 -5.15 -2.67
N GLN A 324 -16.92 -6.43 -2.85
CA GLN A 324 -17.83 -7.39 -3.46
C GLN A 324 -19.11 -7.54 -2.65
N LYS A 325 -19.00 -7.57 -1.32
CA LYS A 325 -20.16 -7.61 -0.42
C LYS A 325 -20.99 -6.33 -0.53
N ALA A 326 -20.36 -5.15 -0.52
CA ALA A 326 -21.07 -3.89 -0.69
C ALA A 326 -21.80 -3.79 -2.05
N LEU A 327 -21.20 -4.34 -3.11
CA LEU A 327 -21.85 -4.46 -4.42
C LEU A 327 -23.03 -5.43 -4.39
N ALA A 328 -22.88 -6.59 -3.75
CA ALA A 328 -23.96 -7.56 -3.59
C ALA A 328 -25.14 -6.96 -2.78
N ASP A 329 -24.84 -6.27 -1.67
CA ASP A 329 -25.81 -5.55 -0.85
C ASP A 329 -26.50 -4.41 -1.62
N ALA A 330 -25.80 -3.80 -2.58
CA ALA A 330 -26.36 -2.81 -3.51
C ALA A 330 -27.16 -3.42 -4.68
N GLY A 331 -27.35 -4.74 -4.70
CA GLY A 331 -28.20 -5.46 -5.66
C GLY A 331 -27.51 -5.88 -6.95
N PHE A 332 -26.17 -5.93 -6.99
CA PHE A 332 -25.42 -6.42 -8.15
C PHE A 332 -25.13 -7.91 -8.02
N ASN A 333 -25.19 -8.63 -9.13
CA ASN A 333 -24.92 -10.07 -9.15
C ASN A 333 -23.43 -10.33 -9.36
N LEU A 334 -22.76 -10.85 -8.33
CA LEU A 334 -21.37 -11.27 -8.36
C LEU A 334 -21.07 -12.29 -7.26
N ILE A 335 -19.95 -12.98 -7.38
CA ILE A 335 -19.44 -13.87 -6.34
C ILE A 335 -18.58 -13.05 -5.36
N VAL A 336 -18.77 -13.29 -4.05
CA VAL A 336 -17.93 -12.73 -2.99
C VAL A 336 -16.82 -13.74 -2.65
N ASP A 337 -15.77 -13.77 -3.47
CA ASP A 337 -14.64 -14.70 -3.38
C ASP A 337 -13.32 -14.03 -2.97
N GLY A 338 -13.32 -12.71 -2.79
CA GLY A 338 -12.13 -11.93 -2.50
C GLY A 338 -11.18 -11.78 -3.68
N LEU A 339 -11.61 -12.09 -4.90
CA LEU A 339 -10.86 -11.94 -6.16
C LEU A 339 -11.50 -10.89 -7.07
N TYR A 340 -10.73 -9.86 -7.44
CA TYR A 340 -11.18 -8.82 -8.35
C TYR A 340 -11.03 -9.32 -9.80
N GLY A 341 -11.86 -10.29 -10.16
CA GLY A 341 -11.95 -10.84 -11.51
C GLY A 341 -12.91 -10.06 -12.42
N PRO A 342 -13.12 -10.54 -13.67
CA PRO A 342 -14.02 -9.89 -14.63
C PRO A 342 -15.45 -9.72 -14.12
N GLY A 343 -15.95 -10.65 -13.30
CA GLY A 343 -17.26 -10.55 -12.66
C GLY A 343 -17.36 -9.36 -11.71
N THR A 344 -16.35 -9.15 -10.86
CA THR A 344 -16.28 -7.98 -9.98
C THR A 344 -16.12 -6.68 -10.76
N GLN A 345 -15.24 -6.65 -11.78
CA GLN A 345 -15.09 -5.47 -12.64
C GLN A 345 -16.43 -5.10 -13.32
N THR A 346 -17.16 -6.10 -13.82
CA THR A 346 -18.47 -5.90 -14.44
C THR A 346 -19.47 -5.31 -13.45
N ALA A 347 -19.56 -5.87 -12.24
CA ALA A 347 -20.42 -5.34 -11.18
C ALA A 347 -20.03 -3.90 -10.79
N VAL A 348 -18.73 -3.59 -10.71
CA VAL A 348 -18.25 -2.23 -10.42
C VAL A 348 -18.65 -1.25 -11.53
N LYS A 349 -18.46 -1.61 -12.80
CA LYS A 349 -18.90 -0.77 -13.94
C LYS A 349 -20.40 -0.53 -13.91
N GLN A 350 -21.19 -1.55 -13.65
CA GLN A 350 -22.64 -1.40 -13.52
C GLN A 350 -23.01 -0.49 -12.33
N PHE A 351 -22.33 -0.64 -11.19
CA PHE A 351 -22.51 0.22 -10.03
C PHE A 351 -22.18 1.67 -10.32
N GLN A 352 -21.02 1.93 -10.93
CA GLN A 352 -20.58 3.26 -11.32
C GLN A 352 -21.58 3.93 -12.26
N SER A 353 -22.04 3.20 -13.29
CA SER A 353 -23.07 3.66 -14.20
C SER A 353 -24.37 4.04 -13.47
N ARG A 354 -24.85 3.21 -12.53
CA ARG A 354 -26.06 3.51 -11.74
C ARG A 354 -25.88 4.70 -10.78
N LYS A 355 -24.65 5.02 -10.39
CA LYS A 355 -24.33 6.11 -9.47
C LYS A 355 -23.86 7.40 -10.15
N GLY A 356 -23.85 7.44 -11.49
CA GLY A 356 -23.37 8.60 -12.24
C GLY A 356 -21.88 8.86 -12.06
N LEU A 357 -21.09 7.81 -11.80
CA LEU A 357 -19.63 7.86 -11.73
C LEU A 357 -19.02 7.52 -13.09
N GLU A 358 -17.73 7.83 -13.26
CA GLU A 358 -16.93 7.29 -14.37
C GLU A 358 -16.97 5.76 -14.36
N VAL A 359 -17.22 5.16 -15.54
CA VAL A 359 -17.44 3.71 -15.71
C VAL A 359 -16.14 3.02 -16.10
N ASP A 360 -15.11 3.17 -15.28
CA ASP A 360 -13.76 2.64 -15.51
C ASP A 360 -13.59 1.20 -14.98
N GLY A 361 -14.49 0.73 -14.12
CA GLY A 361 -14.36 -0.57 -13.45
C GLY A 361 -13.27 -0.58 -12.37
N ILE A 362 -12.94 0.59 -11.82
CA ILE A 362 -11.94 0.82 -10.78
C ILE A 362 -12.62 1.28 -9.48
N VAL A 363 -12.28 0.64 -8.37
CA VAL A 363 -12.77 1.00 -7.03
C VAL A 363 -11.80 1.96 -6.38
N GLY A 364 -11.88 3.21 -6.83
CA GLY A 364 -11.22 4.37 -6.22
C GLY A 364 -12.05 5.04 -5.12
N PRO A 365 -11.58 6.19 -4.59
CA PRO A 365 -12.26 6.96 -3.56
C PRO A 365 -13.75 7.24 -3.83
N ALA A 366 -14.10 7.66 -5.05
CA ALA A 366 -15.47 8.01 -5.42
C ALA A 366 -16.39 6.78 -5.38
N THR A 367 -15.95 5.66 -5.98
CA THR A 367 -16.69 4.39 -5.94
C THR A 367 -16.89 3.90 -4.51
N ARG A 368 -15.86 3.99 -3.66
CA ARG A 368 -15.95 3.59 -2.24
C ARG A 368 -16.90 4.46 -1.43
N ALA A 369 -16.90 5.77 -1.66
CA ALA A 369 -17.84 6.67 -1.01
C ALA A 369 -19.29 6.31 -1.34
N GLN A 370 -19.59 6.02 -2.61
CA GLN A 370 -20.93 5.62 -3.04
C GLN A 370 -21.33 4.24 -2.51
N LEU A 371 -20.37 3.34 -2.27
CA LEU A 371 -20.60 2.03 -1.63
C LEU A 371 -20.78 2.13 -0.11
N GLY A 372 -20.67 3.33 0.49
CA GLY A 372 -20.71 3.51 1.94
C GLY A 372 -19.47 2.96 2.66
N LEU A 373 -18.36 2.80 1.93
CA LEU A 373 -17.07 2.29 2.42
C LEU A 373 -16.07 3.43 2.71
N SER A 374 -16.54 4.68 2.79
CA SER A 374 -15.75 5.78 3.35
C SER A 374 -15.90 5.75 4.86
N GLY A 375 -14.79 5.67 5.61
CA GLY A 375 -14.75 5.42 7.05
C GLY A 375 -15.80 6.17 7.86
N ASN A 376 -16.88 5.45 8.20
CA ASN A 376 -17.71 5.56 9.42
C ASN A 376 -18.99 4.74 9.23
N LYS A 377 -18.95 3.46 9.62
CA LYS A 377 -20.06 2.80 10.31
C LYS A 377 -19.48 1.80 11.29
N GLN A 378 -19.67 2.08 12.58
CA GLN A 378 -19.58 1.12 13.66
C GLN A 378 -20.41 -0.12 13.28
N VAL A 379 -19.74 -1.23 12.95
CA VAL A 379 -20.39 -2.54 12.94
C VAL A 379 -20.60 -2.91 14.40
N GLY A 380 -21.85 -3.18 14.75
CA GLY A 380 -22.35 -3.21 16.11
C GLY A 380 -21.51 -4.04 17.08
N GLN A 381 -21.33 -3.48 18.27
CA GLN A 381 -21.04 -4.25 19.47
C GLN A 381 -22.11 -5.33 19.65
N SER A 382 -21.81 -6.56 19.23
CA SER A 382 -22.40 -7.72 19.88
C SER A 382 -21.72 -7.85 21.24
N SER A 383 -22.51 -7.62 22.27
CA SER A 383 -22.18 -7.73 23.69
C SER A 383 -21.47 -9.05 24.04
N PHE A 384 -20.15 -8.97 24.26
CA PHE A 384 -19.46 -9.92 25.12
C PHE A 384 -19.51 -9.38 26.55
N VAL A 385 -20.17 -10.14 27.41
CA VAL A 385 -20.28 -9.88 28.85
C VAL A 385 -18.86 -9.94 29.44
N SER A 386 -18.39 -8.81 29.96
CA SER A 386 -17.17 -8.75 30.77
C SER A 386 -17.39 -9.56 32.05
N VAL A 387 -16.62 -10.62 32.24
CA VAL A 387 -16.42 -11.21 33.57
C VAL A 387 -15.23 -10.49 34.16
N ASP A 388 -15.49 -9.69 35.19
CA ASP A 388 -14.48 -8.95 35.95
C ASP A 388 -13.46 -9.93 36.57
N LEU A 389 -12.22 -9.90 36.08
CA LEU A 389 -11.07 -10.49 36.76
C LEU A 389 -10.56 -9.48 37.79
N ILE A 390 -11.01 -9.65 39.03
CA ILE A 390 -10.49 -8.97 40.21
C ILE A 390 -9.01 -9.38 40.39
N SER A 391 -8.15 -8.38 40.37
CA SER A 391 -6.77 -8.45 40.84
C SER A 391 -6.74 -8.76 42.34
N GLN A 392 -6.26 -9.95 42.71
CA GLN A 392 -5.66 -10.20 44.02
C GLN A 392 -4.31 -10.89 43.82
N THR A 393 -3.26 -10.10 43.98
CA THR A 393 -1.90 -10.57 44.25
C THR A 393 -1.87 -11.20 45.64
N GLN A 394 -1.58 -12.49 45.72
CA GLN A 394 -1.15 -13.15 46.96
C GLN A 394 0.28 -13.63 46.79
N GLU A 395 1.14 -13.16 47.68
CA GLU A 395 2.54 -13.54 47.83
C GLU A 395 2.67 -15.04 48.11
N ILE A 396 3.56 -15.71 47.38
CA ILE A 396 3.94 -17.10 47.66
C ILE A 396 5.29 -17.06 48.39
N SER A 397 5.28 -17.44 49.66
CA SER A 397 6.49 -17.72 50.46
C SER A 397 7.18 -19.01 50.00
N PRO A 398 8.51 -19.11 50.11
CA PRO A 398 9.26 -20.27 49.65
C PRO A 398 9.12 -21.47 50.61
N ILE A 399 8.87 -22.66 50.03
CA ILE A 399 8.83 -23.94 50.73
C ILE A 399 10.26 -24.38 51.05
N GLN A 400 10.52 -24.68 52.33
CA GLN A 400 11.75 -25.32 52.80
C GLN A 400 11.77 -26.81 52.45
N GLU A 401 12.87 -27.28 51.87
CA GLU A 401 13.20 -28.70 51.77
C GLU A 401 13.46 -29.28 53.17
N GLN A 402 12.72 -30.33 53.54
CA GLN A 402 13.05 -31.18 54.68
C GLN A 402 13.70 -32.46 54.18
N ASN A 403 14.93 -32.66 54.68
CA ASN A 403 15.72 -33.88 54.59
C ASN A 403 14.97 -35.10 55.15
N PHE A 404 15.09 -36.23 54.46
CA PHE A 404 14.98 -37.55 55.08
C PHE A 404 16.23 -38.37 54.72
N GLU A 405 17.11 -38.53 55.70
CA GLU A 405 18.02 -39.67 55.81
C GLU A 405 17.46 -40.59 56.90
N SER A 406 17.20 -41.85 56.54
CA SER A 406 17.68 -43.04 57.26
C SER A 406 17.45 -44.29 56.40
#